data_AF-A0A7K0VVI1-F1
#
_entry.id   AF-A0A7K0VVI1-F1
#
_cell.length_a   1.000
_cell.length_b   1.000
_cell.length_c   1.000
_cell.angle_alpha   90.00
_cell.angle_beta   90.00
_cell.angle_gamma   90.00
#
_symmetry.space_group_name_H-M   'P 1'
#
loop_
_entity.id
_entity.type
_entity.pdbx_description
1 polymer ?
#
loop_
_entity_poly.entity_id
_entity_poly.type
_entity_poly.pdbx_seq_one_letter_code
_entity_poly.pdbx_strand_id
1 'polypeptide(L)'
;MTERRVVFGRLAWAERVRLSEILRREVVGGVLLLIAAAVALIWANSAWRDAYFELTQVTIGPQSWGLHLTLADWAGEGLLALFFFVAGLELKRELVVGSLRNRSDAILPIAAAIGGMALPALIYFAFTSSTPGAGQGWGIPIATDIAFALAVLAIIGRGLPPALRAFLLTLAVVDDLGAITVIA
;
A
#
# COMPACT_ATOMS: atom_id res chain seq x y z
N MET A 1 42.17 -20.24 32.03
CA MET A 1 41.33 -19.20 32.62
C MET A 1 40.88 -18.29 31.51
N THR A 2 39.59 -18.29 31.22
CA THR A 2 38.99 -17.77 29.98
C THR A 2 38.20 -16.52 30.34
N GLU A 3 38.62 -15.33 29.88
CA GLU A 3 37.80 -14.13 30.01
C GLU A 3 37.18 -13.73 28.66
N ARG A 4 35.85 -13.80 28.65
CA ARG A 4 34.93 -13.40 27.58
C ARG A 4 34.90 -11.87 27.48
N ARG A 5 35.29 -11.31 26.34
CA ARG A 5 34.99 -9.91 25.99
C ARG A 5 33.54 -9.78 25.55
N VAL A 6 32.75 -9.01 26.31
CA VAL A 6 31.36 -8.66 25.99
C VAL A 6 31.37 -7.47 25.02
N VAL A 7 31.04 -7.71 23.75
CA VAL A 7 31.05 -6.68 22.68
C VAL A 7 29.64 -6.26 22.22
N PHE A 8 28.56 -6.89 22.69
CA PHE A 8 27.20 -6.71 22.16
C PHE A 8 26.28 -5.75 22.95
N GLY A 9 26.80 -4.62 23.46
CA GLY A 9 26.01 -3.73 24.34
C GLY A 9 25.45 -2.45 23.73
N ARG A 10 26.08 -1.87 22.68
CA ARG A 10 25.81 -0.47 22.29
C ARG A 10 25.14 -0.25 20.93
N LEU A 11 25.02 -1.27 20.08
CA LEU A 11 24.38 -1.14 18.76
C LEU A 11 22.85 -1.27 18.80
N ALA A 12 22.29 -1.93 19.82
CA ALA A 12 20.86 -2.21 19.89
C ALA A 12 19.97 -1.01 20.27
N TRP A 13 20.53 0.09 20.79
CA TRP A 13 19.73 1.25 21.24
C TRP A 13 19.46 2.24 20.12
N ALA A 14 20.48 2.59 19.32
CA ALA A 14 20.31 3.49 18.18
C ALA A 14 19.37 2.90 17.12
N GLU A 15 19.43 1.58 16.93
CA GLU A 15 18.56 0.84 16.02
C GLU A 15 17.11 0.77 16.53
N ARG A 16 16.90 0.57 17.84
CA ARG A 16 15.57 0.64 18.46
C ARG A 16 14.95 2.04 18.38
N VAL A 17 15.73 3.08 18.58
CA VAL A 17 15.26 4.48 18.47
C VAL A 17 14.85 4.78 17.03
N ARG A 18 15.69 4.43 16.03
CA ARG A 18 15.32 4.59 14.60
C ARG A 18 14.09 3.81 14.22
N LEU A 19 13.99 2.55 14.64
CA LEU A 19 12.80 1.72 14.38
C LEU A 19 11.57 2.32 15.04
N SER A 20 11.68 2.82 16.28
CA SER A 20 10.55 3.46 16.95
C SER A 20 10.07 4.73 16.25
N GLU A 21 10.98 5.49 15.65
CA GLU A 21 10.64 6.74 14.96
C GLU A 21 10.05 6.51 13.57
N ILE A 22 10.55 5.52 12.83
CA ILE A 22 9.97 5.05 11.57
C ILE A 22 8.57 4.46 11.82
N LEU A 23 8.44 3.56 12.80
CA LEU A 23 7.15 2.95 13.18
C LEU A 23 6.15 4.00 13.67
N ARG A 24 6.60 5.01 14.42
CA ARG A 24 5.70 6.07 14.87
C ARG A 24 5.20 6.94 13.71
N ARG A 25 6.02 7.15 12.67
CA ARG A 25 5.59 7.82 11.44
C ARG A 25 4.60 6.96 10.64
N GLU A 26 4.85 5.65 10.52
CA GLU A 26 3.95 4.70 9.85
C GLU A 26 2.58 4.59 10.56
N VAL A 27 2.57 4.51 11.90
CA VAL A 27 1.33 4.48 12.69
C VAL A 27 0.54 5.77 12.53
N VAL A 28 1.20 6.94 12.54
CA VAL A 28 0.52 8.23 12.37
C VAL A 28 -0.14 8.31 10.99
N GLY A 29 0.57 7.92 9.94
CA GLY A 29 -0.01 7.86 8.59
C GLY A 29 -1.23 6.94 8.52
N GLY A 30 -1.13 5.75 9.10
CA GLY A 30 -2.23 4.80 9.13
C GLY A 30 -3.45 5.26 9.93
N VAL A 31 -3.24 5.90 11.10
CA VAL A 31 -4.34 6.47 11.90
C VAL A 31 -4.99 7.63 11.16
N LEU A 32 -4.22 8.49 10.50
CA LEU A 32 -4.76 9.58 9.69
C LEU A 32 -5.61 9.04 8.52
N LEU A 33 -5.16 7.98 7.85
CA LEU A 33 -5.93 7.30 6.80
C LEU A 33 -7.29 6.81 7.33
N LEU A 34 -7.29 6.10 8.47
CA LEU A 34 -8.52 5.59 9.09
C LEU A 34 -9.49 6.72 9.49
N ILE A 35 -8.97 7.81 10.05
CA ILE A 35 -9.77 8.98 10.39
C ILE A 35 -10.34 9.62 9.13
N ALA A 36 -9.54 9.81 8.08
CA ALA A 36 -9.98 10.37 6.81
C ALA A 36 -11.09 9.51 6.17
N ALA A 37 -10.92 8.19 6.15
CA ALA A 37 -11.94 7.25 5.65
C ALA A 37 -13.23 7.32 6.47
N ALA A 38 -13.13 7.37 7.80
CA ALA A 38 -14.30 7.51 8.68
C ALA A 38 -15.03 8.84 8.45
N VAL A 39 -14.29 9.95 8.34
CA VAL A 39 -14.85 11.28 8.04
C VAL A 39 -15.55 11.27 6.68
N ALA A 40 -14.92 10.70 5.65
CA ALA A 40 -15.50 10.59 4.31
C ALA A 40 -16.80 9.78 4.33
N LEU A 41 -16.80 8.62 5.01
CA LEU A 41 -18.00 7.78 5.15
C LEU A 41 -19.13 8.51 5.90
N ILE A 42 -18.82 9.17 7.02
CA ILE A 42 -19.82 9.92 7.79
C ILE A 42 -20.38 11.07 6.95
N TRP A 43 -19.52 11.85 6.28
CA TRP A 43 -19.94 12.99 5.49
C TRP A 43 -20.80 12.55 4.30
N ALA A 44 -20.38 11.54 3.54
CA ALA A 44 -21.12 11.01 2.39
C ALA A 44 -22.50 10.43 2.75
N ASN A 45 -22.70 9.99 4.01
CA ASN A 45 -23.95 9.45 4.53
C ASN A 45 -24.72 10.43 5.43
N SER A 46 -24.30 11.69 5.52
CA SER A 46 -24.94 12.72 6.36
C SER A 46 -25.92 13.59 5.58
N ALA A 47 -26.61 14.50 6.28
CA ALA A 47 -27.43 15.54 5.67
C ALA A 47 -26.64 16.52 4.78
N TRP A 48 -25.30 16.56 4.90
CA TRP A 48 -24.41 17.38 4.07
C TRP A 48 -23.77 16.62 2.92
N ARG A 49 -24.33 15.46 2.54
CA ARG A 49 -23.82 14.63 1.44
C ARG A 49 -23.72 15.39 0.12
N ASP A 50 -24.65 16.29 -0.17
CA ASP A 50 -24.67 17.01 -1.44
C ASP A 50 -23.45 17.93 -1.56
N ALA A 51 -23.10 18.63 -0.49
CA ALA A 51 -21.89 19.44 -0.43
C ALA A 51 -20.60 18.60 -0.62
N TYR A 52 -20.56 17.36 -0.11
CA TYR A 52 -19.45 16.44 -0.35
C TYR A 52 -19.33 16.10 -1.84
N PHE A 53 -20.43 15.67 -2.47
CA PHE A 53 -20.40 15.31 -3.90
C PHE A 53 -20.15 16.53 -4.79
N GLU A 54 -20.73 17.69 -4.51
CA GLU A 54 -20.42 18.94 -5.23
C GLU A 54 -18.93 19.28 -5.17
N LEU A 55 -18.30 19.15 -3.98
CA LEU A 55 -16.87 19.37 -3.81
C LEU A 55 -16.04 18.41 -4.68
N THR A 56 -16.42 17.14 -4.75
CA THR A 56 -15.70 16.15 -5.57
C THR A 56 -15.74 16.47 -7.06
N GLN A 57 -16.79 17.16 -7.53
CA GLN A 57 -16.98 17.54 -8.93
C GLN A 57 -16.35 18.89 -9.30
N VAL A 58 -15.75 19.61 -8.32
CA VAL A 58 -15.05 20.86 -8.60
C VAL A 58 -13.90 20.59 -9.56
N THR A 59 -13.92 21.23 -10.72
CA THR A 59 -12.88 21.07 -11.73
C THR A 59 -11.71 22.01 -11.47
N ILE A 60 -10.50 21.46 -11.48
CA ILE A 60 -9.26 22.19 -11.22
C ILE A 60 -8.27 21.83 -12.33
N GLY A 61 -7.79 22.82 -13.08
CA GLY A 61 -6.75 22.60 -14.08
C GLY A 61 -6.63 23.74 -15.09
N PRO A 62 -5.43 24.01 -15.62
CA PRO A 62 -5.24 25.03 -16.64
C PRO A 62 -5.91 24.60 -17.95
N GLN A 63 -6.95 25.33 -18.36
CA GLN A 63 -7.67 25.13 -19.63
C GLN A 63 -6.72 25.09 -20.84
N SER A 64 -5.60 25.80 -20.78
CA SER A 64 -4.58 25.86 -21.85
C SER A 64 -3.92 24.52 -22.16
N TRP A 65 -3.99 23.53 -21.26
CA TRP A 65 -3.40 22.20 -21.44
C TRP A 65 -4.46 21.10 -21.59
N GLY A 66 -5.75 21.45 -21.69
CA GLY A 66 -6.85 20.49 -21.81
C GLY A 66 -7.12 19.65 -20.55
N LEU A 67 -6.51 20.02 -19.41
CA LEU A 67 -6.69 19.35 -18.13
C LEU A 67 -7.98 19.84 -17.46
N HIS A 68 -9.08 19.12 -17.71
CA HIS A 68 -10.38 19.29 -17.08
C HIS A 68 -10.63 18.17 -16.06
N LEU A 69 -9.77 18.08 -15.05
CA LEU A 69 -9.89 17.06 -14.01
C LEU A 69 -10.73 17.57 -12.85
N THR A 70 -11.63 16.73 -12.36
CA THR A 70 -12.36 17.01 -11.12
C THR A 70 -11.43 16.85 -9.91
N LEU A 71 -11.84 17.38 -8.76
CA LEU A 71 -11.11 17.17 -7.51
C LEU A 71 -11.03 15.68 -7.16
N ALA A 72 -12.07 14.91 -7.49
CA ALA A 72 -12.03 13.45 -7.39
C ALA A 72 -10.94 12.82 -8.26
N ASP A 73 -10.77 13.27 -9.50
CA ASP A 73 -9.74 12.74 -10.40
C ASP A 73 -8.33 13.11 -9.90
N TRP A 74 -8.14 14.33 -9.38
CA TRP A 74 -6.88 14.71 -8.75
C TRP A 74 -6.57 13.87 -7.51
N ALA A 75 -7.58 13.61 -6.67
CA ALA A 75 -7.42 12.80 -5.47
C ALA A 75 -7.22 11.32 -5.80
N GLY A 76 -7.90 10.81 -6.83
CA GLY A 76 -7.83 9.44 -7.29
C GLY A 76 -6.59 9.20 -8.12
N GLU A 77 -6.53 9.73 -9.34
CA GLU A 77 -5.45 9.48 -10.29
C GLU A 77 -4.18 10.28 -9.96
N GLY A 78 -4.33 11.56 -9.57
CA GLY A 78 -3.20 12.44 -9.33
C GLY A 78 -2.36 12.04 -8.10
N LEU A 79 -3.00 11.84 -6.95
CA LEU A 79 -2.30 11.38 -5.75
C LEU A 79 -1.79 9.95 -5.90
N LEU A 80 -2.51 9.08 -6.60
CA LEU A 80 -2.08 7.70 -6.87
C LEU A 80 -0.86 7.67 -7.81
N ALA A 81 -0.77 8.57 -8.78
CA ALA A 81 0.43 8.73 -9.59
C ALA A 81 1.65 9.14 -8.75
N LEU A 82 1.48 10.08 -7.80
CA LEU A 82 2.56 10.45 -6.86
C LEU A 82 2.92 9.28 -5.93
N PHE A 83 1.92 8.56 -5.43
CA PHE A 83 2.11 7.38 -4.60
C PHE A 83 2.96 6.32 -5.31
N PHE A 84 2.59 5.98 -6.55
CA PHE A 84 3.33 4.99 -7.33
C PHE A 84 4.68 5.46 -7.82
N PHE A 85 4.87 6.77 -8.03
CA PHE A 85 6.19 7.31 -8.29
C PHE A 85 7.14 7.05 -7.11
N VAL A 86 6.70 7.34 -5.88
CA VAL A 86 7.50 7.08 -4.67
C VAL A 86 7.70 5.57 -4.46
N ALA A 87 6.64 4.76 -4.62
CA ALA A 87 6.73 3.31 -4.50
C ALA A 87 7.69 2.70 -5.53
N GLY A 88 7.68 3.19 -6.78
CA GLY A 88 8.59 2.76 -7.83
C GLY A 88 10.05 3.12 -7.56
N LEU A 89 10.31 4.28 -6.93
CA LEU A 89 11.66 4.65 -6.48
C LEU A 89 12.14 3.71 -5.36
N GLU A 90 11.28 3.37 -4.40
CA GLU A 90 11.62 2.44 -3.31
C GLU A 90 11.85 1.02 -3.83
N LEU A 91 11.02 0.54 -4.77
CA LEU A 91 11.26 -0.74 -5.43
C LEU A 91 12.61 -0.75 -6.14
N LYS A 92 12.91 0.30 -6.92
CA LYS A 92 14.20 0.40 -7.60
C LYS A 92 15.37 0.35 -6.60
N ARG A 93 15.24 1.02 -5.46
CA ARG A 93 16.21 0.95 -4.36
C ARG A 93 16.36 -0.48 -3.84
N GLU A 94 15.27 -1.18 -3.54
CA GLU A 94 15.31 -2.55 -3.02
C GLU A 94 15.86 -3.57 -4.03
N LEU A 95 15.62 -3.37 -5.32
CA LEU A 95 16.19 -4.20 -6.39
C LEU A 95 17.71 -4.02 -6.55
N VAL A 96 18.22 -2.80 -6.35
CA VAL A 96 19.63 -2.47 -6.59
C VAL A 96 20.51 -2.75 -5.37
N VAL A 97 20.09 -2.30 -4.19
CA VAL A 97 20.90 -2.34 -2.95
C VAL A 97 20.26 -3.12 -1.81
N GLY A 98 19.03 -3.59 -1.98
CA GLY A 98 18.22 -4.13 -0.90
C GLY A 98 18.06 -5.65 -0.92
N SER A 99 17.03 -6.13 -0.20
CA SER A 99 16.79 -7.58 -0.01
C SER A 99 16.33 -8.29 -1.27
N LEU A 100 15.76 -7.55 -2.23
CA LEU A 100 15.31 -8.11 -3.51
C LEU A 100 16.46 -8.25 -4.54
N ARG A 101 17.66 -7.76 -4.22
CA ARG A 101 18.84 -7.90 -5.09
C ARG A 101 19.22 -9.37 -5.32
N ASN A 102 19.06 -10.21 -4.31
CA ASN A 102 19.35 -11.64 -4.39
C ASN A 102 18.11 -12.40 -4.88
N ARG A 103 18.25 -13.12 -6.00
CA ARG A 103 17.13 -13.88 -6.59
C ARG A 103 16.51 -14.88 -5.62
N SER A 104 17.32 -15.54 -4.79
CA SER A 104 16.86 -16.52 -3.80
C SER A 104 15.92 -15.93 -2.75
N ASP A 105 16.14 -14.67 -2.36
CA ASP A 105 15.34 -13.98 -1.34
C ASP A 105 14.06 -13.37 -1.94
N ALA A 106 14.09 -13.01 -3.23
CA ALA A 106 12.97 -12.41 -3.95
C ALA A 106 11.89 -13.42 -4.39
N ILE A 107 12.25 -14.70 -4.60
CA ILE A 107 11.32 -15.71 -5.14
C ILE A 107 10.10 -15.92 -4.21
N LEU A 108 10.32 -15.97 -2.90
CA LEU A 108 9.21 -16.23 -1.96
C LEU A 108 8.18 -15.08 -1.94
N PRO A 109 8.55 -13.80 -1.76
CA PRO A 109 7.62 -12.69 -1.88
C PRO A 109 6.90 -12.62 -3.23
N ILE A 110 7.62 -12.84 -4.33
CA ILE A 110 7.03 -12.78 -5.69
C ILE A 110 6.01 -13.90 -5.88
N ALA A 111 6.35 -15.13 -5.50
CA ALA A 111 5.43 -16.26 -5.61
C ALA A 111 4.18 -16.06 -4.72
N ALA A 112 4.36 -15.49 -3.52
CA ALA A 112 3.25 -15.16 -2.64
C ALA A 112 2.35 -14.06 -3.21
N ALA A 113 2.91 -13.01 -3.82
CA ALA A 113 2.14 -11.96 -4.50
C ALA A 113 1.35 -12.53 -5.70
N ILE A 114 2.01 -13.28 -6.58
CA ILE A 114 1.35 -13.90 -7.73
C ILE A 114 0.19 -14.80 -7.28
N GLY A 115 0.40 -15.63 -6.24
CA GLY A 115 -0.66 -16.44 -5.66
C GLY A 115 -1.79 -15.60 -5.04
N GLY A 116 -1.41 -14.52 -4.35
CA GLY A 116 -2.30 -13.55 -3.73
C GLY A 116 -3.19 -12.81 -4.73
N MET A 117 -2.72 -12.58 -5.95
CA MET A 117 -3.50 -11.97 -7.03
C MET A 117 -4.29 -13.00 -7.85
N ALA A 118 -3.67 -14.14 -8.19
CA ALA A 118 -4.28 -15.12 -9.07
C ALA A 118 -5.50 -15.79 -8.42
N LEU A 119 -5.42 -16.10 -7.12
CA LEU A 119 -6.50 -16.81 -6.43
C LEU A 119 -7.80 -15.97 -6.35
N PRO A 120 -7.80 -14.70 -5.90
CA PRO A 120 -8.99 -13.84 -5.93
C PRO A 120 -9.55 -13.61 -7.33
N ALA A 121 -8.68 -13.44 -8.34
CA ALA A 121 -9.11 -13.30 -9.73
C ALA A 121 -9.85 -14.55 -10.24
N LEU A 122 -9.29 -15.74 -9.99
CA LEU A 122 -9.91 -17.01 -10.39
C LEU A 122 -11.25 -17.23 -9.68
N ILE A 123 -11.31 -16.93 -8.38
CA ILE A 123 -12.56 -16.97 -7.62
C ILE A 123 -13.59 -16.04 -8.26
N TYR A 124 -13.21 -14.80 -8.56
CA TYR A 124 -14.09 -13.83 -9.21
C TYR A 124 -14.66 -14.37 -10.52
N PHE A 125 -13.79 -14.85 -11.43
CA PHE A 125 -14.24 -15.40 -12.71
C PHE A 125 -15.16 -16.61 -12.56
N ALA A 126 -14.88 -17.50 -11.60
CA ALA A 126 -15.74 -18.66 -11.34
C ALA A 126 -17.17 -18.23 -10.99
N PHE A 127 -17.35 -17.15 -10.23
CA PHE A 127 -18.66 -16.65 -9.83
C PHE A 127 -19.32 -15.70 -10.83
N THR A 128 -18.55 -14.98 -11.65
CA THR A 128 -19.08 -13.95 -12.56
C THR A 128 -19.16 -14.36 -14.03
N SER A 129 -18.63 -15.52 -14.39
CA SER A 129 -18.62 -16.05 -15.78
C SER A 129 -19.99 -16.07 -16.47
N SER A 130 -21.08 -16.23 -15.72
CA SER A 130 -22.46 -16.25 -16.24
C SER A 130 -23.13 -14.87 -16.33
N THR A 131 -22.48 -13.81 -15.83
CA THR A 131 -23.05 -12.47 -15.75
C THR A 131 -22.51 -11.58 -16.89
N PRO A 132 -23.37 -11.12 -17.81
CA PRO A 132 -22.95 -10.21 -18.88
C PRO A 132 -22.31 -8.93 -18.34
N GLY A 133 -21.15 -8.55 -18.87
CA GLY A 133 -20.43 -7.32 -18.49
C GLY A 133 -19.57 -7.45 -17.22
N ALA A 134 -19.72 -8.51 -16.42
CA ALA A 134 -18.94 -8.69 -15.19
C ALA A 134 -17.47 -9.05 -15.46
N GLY A 135 -17.11 -9.48 -16.68
CA GLY A 135 -15.74 -9.85 -17.03
C GLY A 135 -14.69 -8.74 -16.89
N GLN A 136 -15.09 -7.46 -16.76
CA GLN A 136 -14.17 -6.33 -16.54
C GLN A 136 -13.81 -6.11 -15.06
N GLY A 137 -14.57 -6.68 -14.11
CA GLY A 137 -14.40 -6.40 -12.68
C GLY A 137 -13.37 -7.28 -11.97
N TRP A 138 -12.65 -8.15 -12.67
CA TRP A 138 -11.65 -9.06 -12.09
C TRP A 138 -10.47 -8.34 -11.44
N GLY A 139 -10.22 -7.07 -11.83
CA GLY A 139 -9.22 -6.19 -11.24
C GLY A 139 -9.56 -5.72 -9.81
N ILE A 140 -10.85 -5.73 -9.43
CA ILE A 140 -11.32 -5.25 -8.12
C ILE A 140 -10.79 -6.13 -6.97
N PRO A 141 -10.94 -7.47 -6.99
CA PRO A 141 -10.51 -8.33 -5.89
C PRO A 141 -9.00 -8.58 -5.81
N ILE A 142 -8.23 -8.18 -6.83
CA ILE A 142 -6.76 -8.28 -6.82
C ILE A 142 -6.08 -7.04 -6.26
N ALA A 143 -6.80 -5.92 -6.15
CA ALA A 143 -6.24 -4.67 -5.65
C ALA A 143 -6.09 -4.73 -4.12
N THR A 144 -4.85 -4.60 -3.64
CA THR A 144 -4.53 -4.54 -2.21
C THR A 144 -4.13 -3.12 -1.83
N ASP A 145 -4.86 -2.46 -0.93
CA ASP A 145 -4.45 -1.17 -0.36
C ASP A 145 -3.33 -1.39 0.68
N ILE A 146 -2.09 -1.21 0.24
CA ILE A 146 -0.90 -1.32 1.09
C ILE A 146 -0.92 -0.30 2.24
N ALA A 147 -1.42 0.92 2.04
CA ALA A 147 -1.44 1.94 3.09
C ALA A 147 -2.37 1.52 4.22
N PHE A 148 -3.53 0.95 3.87
CA PHE A 148 -4.46 0.37 4.84
C PHE A 148 -3.89 -0.90 5.50
N ALA A 149 -3.32 -1.82 4.73
CA ALA A 149 -2.73 -3.05 5.26
C ALA A 149 -1.61 -2.74 6.27
N LEU A 150 -0.74 -1.78 5.96
CA LEU A 150 0.33 -1.32 6.85
C LEU A 150 -0.21 -0.57 8.06
N ALA A 151 -1.27 0.23 7.92
CA ALA A 151 -1.94 0.87 9.05
C ALA A 151 -2.43 -0.15 10.07
N VAL A 152 -3.14 -1.18 9.59
CA VAL A 152 -3.66 -2.27 10.43
C VAL A 152 -2.50 -3.07 11.04
N LEU A 153 -1.46 -3.37 10.26
CA LEU A 153 -0.26 -4.06 10.73
C LEU A 153 0.48 -3.27 11.80
N ALA A 154 0.53 -1.94 11.70
CA ALA A 154 1.20 -1.08 12.68
C ALA A 154 0.42 -0.99 14.01
N ILE A 155 -0.91 -1.10 13.95
CA ILE A 155 -1.79 -1.09 15.14
C ILE A 155 -1.78 -2.46 15.83
N ILE A 156 -2.02 -3.55 15.07
CA ILE A 156 -2.26 -4.89 15.62
C ILE A 156 -0.97 -5.73 15.65
N GLY A 157 -0.04 -5.50 14.72
CA GLY A 157 1.19 -6.28 14.54
C GLY A 157 2.31 -5.95 15.54
N ARG A 158 2.02 -5.28 16.66
CA ARG A 158 3.00 -4.93 17.71
C ARG A 158 3.78 -6.14 18.24
N GLY A 159 3.20 -7.34 18.18
CA GLY A 159 3.83 -8.61 18.58
C GLY A 159 4.60 -9.35 17.49
N LEU A 160 4.60 -8.90 16.24
CA LEU A 160 5.22 -9.64 15.14
C LEU A 160 6.76 -9.50 15.14
N PRO A 161 7.50 -10.57 14.80
CA PRO A 161 8.95 -10.51 14.63
C PRO A 161 9.34 -9.48 13.57
N PRO A 162 10.47 -8.76 13.73
CA PRO A 162 10.94 -7.76 12.75
C PRO A 162 11.06 -8.31 11.33
N ALA A 163 11.51 -9.57 11.19
CA ALA A 163 11.64 -10.24 9.90
C ALA A 163 10.28 -10.40 9.18
N LEU A 164 9.19 -10.67 9.92
CA LEU A 164 7.87 -10.84 9.34
C LEU A 164 7.31 -9.49 8.86
N ARG A 165 7.58 -8.40 9.58
CA ARG A 165 7.20 -7.05 9.12
C ARG A 165 7.92 -6.67 7.84
N ALA A 166 9.23 -6.89 7.78
CA ALA A 166 10.02 -6.64 6.58
C ALA A 166 9.54 -7.49 5.39
N PHE A 167 9.20 -8.76 5.63
CA PHE A 167 8.61 -9.63 4.61
C PHE A 167 7.26 -9.11 4.12
N LEU A 168 6.34 -8.75 5.02
CA LEU A 168 5.00 -8.23 4.66
C LEU A 168 5.08 -6.91 3.91
N LEU A 169 6.00 -6.01 4.31
CA LEU A 169 6.27 -4.76 3.58
C LEU A 169 6.73 -5.05 2.14
N THR A 170 7.67 -5.98 1.98
CA THR A 170 8.20 -6.36 0.66
C THR A 170 7.13 -7.02 -0.20
N LEU A 171 6.36 -7.95 0.38
CA LEU A 171 5.24 -8.63 -0.28
C LEU A 171 4.23 -7.61 -0.80
N ALA A 172 3.80 -6.67 0.05
CA ALA A 172 2.78 -5.69 -0.30
C ALA A 172 3.23 -4.75 -1.44
N VAL A 173 4.50 -4.32 -1.44
CA VAL A 173 5.04 -3.51 -2.55
C VAL A 173 5.06 -4.28 -3.86
N VAL A 174 5.45 -5.56 -3.83
CA VAL A 174 5.48 -6.42 -5.03
C VAL A 174 4.06 -6.71 -5.54
N ASP A 175 3.12 -6.97 -4.64
CA ASP A 175 1.70 -7.22 -4.96
C ASP A 175 1.06 -6.02 -5.66
N ASP A 176 1.24 -4.81 -5.09
CA ASP A 176 0.64 -3.57 -5.60
C ASP A 176 1.19 -3.19 -6.99
N LEU A 177 2.50 -3.33 -7.19
CA LEU A 177 3.11 -3.13 -8.51
C LEU A 177 2.70 -4.19 -9.53
N GLY A 178 2.55 -5.44 -9.08
CA GLY A 178 2.01 -6.52 -9.88
C GLY A 178 0.60 -6.17 -10.36
N ALA A 179 -0.27 -5.73 -9.45
CA ALA A 179 -1.64 -5.34 -9.75
C ALA A 179 -1.72 -4.22 -10.79
N ILE A 180 -0.94 -3.14 -10.65
CA ILE A 180 -0.91 -2.09 -11.67
C ILE A 180 -0.44 -2.61 -13.01
N THR A 181 0.65 -3.38 -13.05
CA THR A 181 1.22 -3.86 -14.31
C THR A 181 0.22 -4.73 -15.07
N VAL A 182 -0.69 -5.36 -14.34
CA VAL A 182 -1.73 -6.25 -14.86
C VAL A 182 -3.01 -5.49 -15.24
N ILE A 183 -3.31 -4.35 -14.59
CA ILE A 183 -4.52 -3.53 -14.81
C ILE A 183 -4.29 -2.41 -15.84
N ALA A 184 -3.08 -1.84 -15.91
CA ALA A 184 -2.70 -0.75 -16.81
C ALA A 184 -2.64 -1.19 -18.28
#